data_AF-A0A4Y4KGY4-F1
#
_entry.id   AF-A0A4Y4KGY4-F1
#
_cell.length_a   1.000
_cell.length_b   1.000
_cell.length_c   1.000
_cell.angle_alpha   90.00
_cell.angle_beta   90.00
_cell.angle_gamma   90.00
#
_symmetry.space_group_name_H-M   'P 1'
#
loop_
_entity.id
_entity.type
_entity.pdbx_description
1 polymer ?
#
loop_
_entity_poly.entity_id
_entity_poly.type
_entity_poly.pdbx_seq_one_letter_code
_entity_poly.pdbx_strand_id
1 'polypeptide(L)'
;MKKVAIVGCGGSGKSHVARELGTILDAPVTHLDAAFYDDEWNALPMDKFTDAQRELVAQPRWVIDGNYNSTLQVRLEACDTVVLMDVSTVAALYGIFSRQIRHGAGHKGNGVHNRIHWGVIKYVATYRRKMRPRVMAKIEEFGSGADVVLLANRRQTRRWLRKVAAEQS
;
A
#
# COMPACT_ATOMS: atom_id res chain seq x y z
N MET A 1 11.23 0.90 13.73
CA MET A 1 10.35 1.07 12.56
C MET A 1 10.05 2.54 12.39
N LYS A 2 10.50 3.16 11.29
CA LYS A 2 10.31 4.60 11.01
C LYS A 2 9.88 4.86 9.56
N LYS A 3 10.39 4.07 8.62
CA LYS A 3 10.17 4.21 7.18
C LYS A 3 9.50 2.95 6.65
N VAL A 4 8.17 3.00 6.51
CA VAL A 4 7.36 1.81 6.21
C VAL A 4 6.74 1.87 4.82
N ALA A 5 7.11 0.93 3.96
CA ALA A 5 6.49 0.73 2.66
C ALA A 5 5.38 -0.35 2.75
N ILE A 6 4.15 -0.03 2.34
CA ILE A 6 3.03 -0.98 2.36
C ILE A 6 2.62 -1.31 0.92
N VAL A 7 2.59 -2.60 0.60
CA VAL A 7 2.32 -3.12 -0.75
C VAL A 7 1.19 -4.15 -0.72
N GLY A 8 0.40 -4.24 -1.80
CA GLY A 8 -0.68 -5.20 -1.91
C GLY A 8 -1.79 -4.80 -2.88
N CYS A 9 -2.64 -5.76 -3.27
CA CYS A 9 -3.73 -5.49 -4.19
C CYS A 9 -4.86 -4.62 -3.60
N GLY A 10 -5.76 -4.14 -4.47
CA GLY A 10 -6.99 -3.47 -4.03
C GLY A 10 -7.81 -4.36 -3.09
N GLY A 11 -8.40 -3.77 -2.05
CA GLY A 11 -9.22 -4.49 -1.07
C GLY A 11 -8.47 -5.34 -0.04
N SER A 12 -7.13 -5.39 -0.09
CA SER A 12 -6.33 -6.15 0.89
C SER A 12 -6.29 -5.53 2.29
N GLY A 13 -6.68 -4.26 2.43
CA GLY A 13 -6.68 -3.54 3.71
C GLY A 13 -5.46 -2.66 3.95
N LYS A 14 -4.58 -2.45 2.94
CA LYS A 14 -3.38 -1.59 3.06
C LYS A 14 -3.66 -0.24 3.69
N SER A 15 -4.69 0.46 3.20
CA SER A 15 -4.99 1.81 3.67
C SER A 15 -5.51 1.85 5.10
N HIS A 16 -6.02 0.74 5.63
CA HIS A 16 -6.28 0.62 7.07
C HIS A 16 -4.97 0.47 7.83
N VAL A 17 -4.09 -0.45 7.41
CA VAL A 17 -2.76 -0.63 8.02
C VAL A 17 -1.95 0.68 8.01
N ALA A 18 -1.98 1.41 6.90
CA ALA A 18 -1.27 2.67 6.75
C ALA A 18 -1.73 3.72 7.76
N ARG A 19 -3.04 3.86 7.95
CA ARG A 19 -3.61 4.80 8.95
C ARG A 19 -3.26 4.40 10.37
N GLU A 20 -3.41 3.13 10.71
CA GLU A 20 -3.07 2.63 12.05
C GLU A 20 -1.58 2.83 12.35
N LEU A 21 -0.69 2.52 11.40
CA LEU A 21 0.74 2.75 11.56
C LEU A 21 1.09 4.23 11.63
N GLY A 22 0.44 5.10 10.87
CA GLY A 22 0.62 6.54 10.97
C GLY A 22 0.37 7.06 12.38
N THR A 23 -0.72 6.59 13.00
CA THR A 23 -1.04 6.92 14.40
C THR A 23 -0.04 6.31 15.38
N ILE A 24 0.30 5.02 15.23
CA ILE A 24 1.20 4.31 16.16
C ILE A 24 2.62 4.88 16.12
N LEU A 25 3.12 5.23 14.93
CA LEU A 25 4.50 5.66 14.71
C LEU A 25 4.68 7.19 14.72
N ASP A 26 3.60 7.95 14.89
CA ASP A 26 3.59 9.41 14.71
C ASP A 26 4.31 9.82 13.40
N ALA A 27 3.83 9.25 12.29
CA ALA A 27 4.47 9.37 10.99
C ALA A 27 3.47 9.79 9.90
N PRO A 28 3.89 10.63 8.93
CA PRO A 28 3.03 11.06 7.84
C PRO A 28 2.66 9.87 6.95
N VAL A 29 1.36 9.76 6.63
CA VAL A 29 0.81 8.71 5.78
C VAL A 29 0.55 9.25 4.38
N THR A 30 1.19 8.65 3.38
CA THR A 30 0.93 8.97 1.96
C THR A 30 0.31 7.77 1.26
N HIS A 31 -0.85 7.98 0.65
CA HIS A 31 -1.47 7.00 -0.26
C HIS A 31 -1.09 7.36 -1.70
N LEU A 32 -0.32 6.50 -2.36
CA LEU A 32 0.17 6.77 -3.72
C LEU A 32 -0.96 6.88 -4.75
N ASP A 33 -2.09 6.21 -4.53
CA ASP A 33 -3.27 6.34 -5.40
C ASP A 33 -3.79 7.80 -5.41
N ALA A 34 -3.60 8.56 -4.32
CA ALA A 34 -3.95 9.97 -4.25
C ALA A 34 -2.80 10.87 -4.76
N ALA A 35 -1.55 10.53 -4.46
CA ALA A 35 -0.38 11.29 -4.88
C ALA A 35 -0.03 11.13 -6.38
N PHE A 36 -0.69 10.21 -7.10
CA PHE A 36 -0.47 10.01 -8.53
C PHE A 36 -1.18 11.04 -9.41
N TYR A 37 -2.15 11.78 -8.86
CA TYR A 37 -2.91 12.78 -9.59
C TYR A 37 -2.54 14.19 -9.10
N ASP A 38 -2.53 15.15 -10.02
CA ASP A 38 -2.41 16.57 -9.64
C ASP A 38 -3.73 17.13 -9.09
N ASP A 39 -3.73 18.42 -8.71
CA ASP A 39 -4.89 19.11 -8.16
C ASP A 39 -6.08 19.18 -9.13
N GLU A 40 -5.82 19.02 -10.43
CA GLU A 40 -6.82 18.97 -11.51
C GLU A 40 -7.23 17.52 -11.85
N TRP A 41 -6.73 16.53 -11.10
CA TRP A 41 -6.96 15.09 -11.30
C TRP A 41 -6.34 14.50 -12.57
N ASN A 42 -5.32 15.13 -13.13
CA ASN A 42 -4.54 14.56 -14.22
C ASN A 42 -3.47 13.62 -13.68
N ALA A 43 -3.30 12.47 -14.34
CA ALA A 43 -2.23 11.54 -14.01
C ALA A 43 -0.86 12.20 -14.19
N LEU A 44 -0.02 12.13 -13.16
CA LEU A 44 1.34 12.63 -13.24
C LEU A 44 2.16 11.80 -14.24
N PRO A 45 3.01 12.45 -15.06
CA PRO A 45 4.07 11.77 -15.78
C PRO A 45 4.89 10.87 -14.85
N MET A 46 5.31 9.70 -15.33
CA MET A 46 5.93 8.67 -14.49
C MET A 46 7.26 9.12 -13.87
N ASP A 47 8.01 9.97 -14.57
CA ASP A 47 9.21 10.66 -14.08
C ASP A 47 8.87 11.57 -12.89
N LYS A 48 7.89 12.47 -13.04
CA LYS A 48 7.44 13.35 -11.96
C LYS A 48 6.90 12.57 -10.76
N PHE A 49 6.16 11.49 -11.00
CA PHE A 49 5.66 10.62 -9.94
C PHE A 49 6.80 9.88 -9.20
N THR A 50 7.89 9.56 -9.90
CA THR A 50 9.09 8.96 -9.30
C THR A 50 9.83 10.00 -8.45
N ASP A 51 9.96 11.23 -8.94
CA ASP A 51 10.63 12.31 -8.20
C ASP A 51 9.84 12.72 -6.95
N ALA A 52 8.51 12.84 -7.04
CA ALA A 52 7.66 13.05 -5.87
C ALA A 52 7.86 11.95 -4.81
N GLN A 53 8.05 10.69 -5.23
CA GLN A 53 8.37 9.62 -4.29
C GLN A 53 9.75 9.75 -3.67
N ARG A 54 10.76 10.22 -4.40
CA ARG A 54 12.10 10.49 -3.86
C ARG A 54 12.06 11.53 -2.74
N GLU A 55 11.27 12.58 -2.92
CA GLU A 55 11.04 13.61 -1.90
C GLU A 55 10.35 13.03 -0.66
N LEU A 56 9.31 12.21 -0.84
CA LEU A 56 8.61 11.56 0.27
C LEU A 56 9.52 10.65 1.08
N VAL A 57 10.36 9.83 0.41
CA VAL A 57 11.21 8.85 1.12
C VAL A 57 12.43 9.48 1.79
N ALA A 58 12.80 10.70 1.40
CA ALA A 58 13.88 11.48 2.02
C ALA A 58 13.54 11.92 3.46
N GLN A 59 12.25 11.94 3.82
CA GLN A 59 11.82 12.28 5.18
C GLN A 59 12.34 11.26 6.21
N PRO A 60 12.60 11.69 7.46
CA PRO A 60 13.15 10.81 8.50
C PRO A 60 12.19 9.71 8.95
N ARG A 61 10.88 9.92 8.78
CA ARG A 61 9.81 8.97 9.11
C ARG A 61 8.67 9.11 8.10
N TRP A 62 8.07 8.00 7.69
CA TRP A 62 6.95 7.98 6.75
C TRP A 62 6.28 6.61 6.68
N VAL A 63 5.01 6.61 6.30
CA VAL A 63 4.26 5.42 5.92
C VAL A 63 3.70 5.65 4.52
N ILE A 64 4.16 4.87 3.53
CA ILE A 64 3.72 5.02 2.14
C ILE A 64 2.96 3.76 1.70
N ASP A 65 1.68 3.92 1.39
CA ASP A 65 0.78 2.88 0.87
C ASP A 65 0.67 2.97 -0.66
N GLY A 66 1.09 1.92 -1.36
CA GLY A 66 0.84 1.85 -2.80
C GLY A 66 1.35 0.58 -3.46
N ASN A 67 0.68 0.21 -4.55
CA ASN A 67 0.94 -1.03 -5.28
C ASN A 67 1.59 -0.81 -6.67
N TYR A 68 2.16 0.38 -6.87
CA TYR A 68 2.86 0.77 -8.09
C TYR A 68 4.19 0.02 -8.18
N ASN A 69 4.19 -1.09 -8.94
CA ASN A 69 5.37 -1.95 -9.08
C ASN A 69 6.50 -1.26 -9.85
N SER A 70 6.20 -0.33 -10.77
CA SER A 70 7.20 0.41 -11.54
C SER A 70 8.11 1.25 -10.64
N THR A 71 7.53 1.96 -9.66
CA THR A 71 8.28 2.84 -8.73
C THR A 71 8.58 2.20 -7.37
N LEU A 72 8.27 0.91 -7.20
CA LEU A 72 8.42 0.22 -5.92
C LEU A 72 9.88 0.26 -5.40
N GLN A 73 10.86 0.22 -6.30
CA GLN A 73 12.29 0.28 -5.98
C GLN A 73 12.63 1.48 -5.07
N VAL A 74 12.17 2.69 -5.41
CA VAL A 74 12.44 3.92 -4.64
C VAL A 74 12.04 3.77 -3.17
N ARG A 75 10.93 3.08 -2.90
CA ARG A 75 10.44 2.86 -1.53
C ARG A 75 11.21 1.76 -0.82
N LEU A 76 11.57 0.69 -1.54
CA LEU A 76 12.27 -0.46 -0.97
C LEU A 76 13.69 -0.09 -0.52
N GLU A 77 14.42 0.66 -1.35
CA GLU A 77 15.78 1.10 -1.05
C GLU A 77 15.85 2.05 0.16
N ALA A 78 14.75 2.76 0.46
CA ALA A 78 14.70 3.78 1.49
C ALA A 78 13.98 3.34 2.78
N CYS A 79 13.27 2.21 2.78
CA CYS A 79 12.49 1.75 3.92
C CYS A 79 13.31 0.92 4.92
N ASP A 80 12.89 0.93 6.18
CA ASP A 80 13.35 -0.03 7.19
C ASP A 80 12.39 -1.21 7.37
N THR A 81 11.15 -1.10 6.86
CA THR A 81 10.15 -2.16 6.93
C THR A 81 9.29 -2.17 5.68
N VAL A 82 9.08 -3.35 5.11
CA VAL A 82 8.12 -3.60 4.02
C VAL A 82 6.97 -4.46 4.52
N VAL A 83 5.75 -3.94 4.45
CA VAL A 83 4.53 -4.68 4.78
C VAL A 83 3.84 -5.13 3.50
N LEU A 84 3.89 -6.42 3.20
CA LEU A 84 3.15 -7.01 2.09
C LEU A 84 1.81 -7.60 2.57
N MET A 85 0.72 -7.02 2.09
CA MET A 85 -0.64 -7.52 2.31
C MET A 85 -0.94 -8.71 1.38
N ASP A 86 -0.47 -9.89 1.78
CA ASP A 86 -0.58 -11.17 1.04
C ASP A 86 -1.91 -11.92 1.32
N VAL A 87 -3.02 -11.19 1.33
CA VAL A 87 -4.34 -11.78 1.58
C VAL A 87 -4.79 -12.71 0.44
N SER A 88 -5.74 -13.59 0.74
CA SER A 88 -6.36 -14.43 -0.30
C SER A 88 -7.14 -13.57 -1.31
N THR A 89 -7.22 -14.05 -2.56
CA THR A 89 -7.99 -13.40 -3.62
C THR A 89 -9.44 -13.16 -3.20
N VAL A 90 -10.07 -14.14 -2.54
CA VAL A 90 -11.44 -14.04 -2.02
C VAL A 90 -11.56 -12.91 -1.00
N ALA A 91 -10.61 -12.80 -0.07
CA ALA A 91 -10.61 -11.74 0.93
C ALA A 91 -10.41 -10.35 0.32
N ALA A 92 -9.53 -10.23 -0.69
CA ALA A 92 -9.30 -8.99 -1.40
C ALA A 92 -10.56 -8.55 -2.18
N LEU A 93 -11.17 -9.44 -2.95
CA LEU A 93 -12.42 -9.17 -3.69
C LEU A 93 -13.54 -8.76 -2.73
N TYR A 94 -13.75 -9.52 -1.65
CA TYR A 94 -14.71 -9.16 -0.61
C TYR A 94 -14.44 -7.77 -0.02
N GLY A 95 -13.16 -7.43 0.21
CA GLY A 95 -12.76 -6.10 0.68
C GLY A 95 -13.14 -4.98 -0.28
N ILE A 96 -12.98 -5.18 -1.58
CA ILE A 96 -13.40 -4.21 -2.61
C ILE A 96 -14.92 -4.04 -2.61
N PHE A 97 -15.68 -5.14 -2.65
CA PHE A 97 -17.15 -5.08 -2.64
C PHE A 97 -17.70 -4.45 -1.36
N SER A 98 -17.20 -4.86 -0.19
CA SER A 98 -17.59 -4.31 1.10
C SER A 98 -17.33 -2.80 1.19
N ARG A 99 -16.20 -2.33 0.64
CA ARG A 99 -15.89 -0.90 0.57
C ARG A 99 -16.88 -0.14 -0.31
N GLN A 100 -17.27 -0.70 -1.47
CA GLN A 100 -18.25 -0.06 -2.35
C GLN A 100 -19.63 0.04 -1.68
N ILE A 101 -20.06 -0.98 -0.95
CA ILE A 101 -21.32 -0.95 -0.19
C ILE A 101 -21.26 0.10 0.93
N ARG A 102 -20.17 0.16 1.70
CA ARG A 102 -20.05 1.05 2.86
C ARG A 102 -19.88 2.52 2.51
N HIS A 103 -19.15 2.83 1.44
CA HIS A 103 -18.75 4.21 1.12
C HIS A 103 -19.42 4.78 -0.15
N GLY A 104 -20.15 3.95 -0.89
CA GLY A 104 -20.74 4.27 -2.20
C GLY A 104 -19.74 4.11 -3.36
N ALA A 105 -20.25 3.94 -4.59
CA ALA A 105 -19.43 3.96 -5.80
C ALA A 105 -19.09 5.41 -6.20
N GLY A 106 -17.88 5.66 -6.70
CA GLY A 106 -17.50 6.96 -7.29
C GLY A 106 -16.41 7.74 -6.56
N HIS A 107 -16.04 8.89 -7.14
CA HIS A 107 -15.02 9.83 -6.69
C HIS A 107 -15.51 10.61 -5.47
N LYS A 108 -15.16 10.16 -4.26
CA LYS A 108 -15.19 11.03 -3.08
C LYS A 108 -13.77 11.51 -2.82
N GLY A 109 -13.38 12.61 -3.48
CA GLY A 109 -12.30 13.57 -3.12
C GLY A 109 -10.89 13.06 -2.75
N ASN A 110 -10.66 11.76 -2.67
CA ASN A 110 -9.54 11.16 -1.95
C ASN A 110 -8.70 10.25 -2.89
N GLY A 111 -8.80 10.44 -4.21
CA GLY A 111 -7.99 9.74 -5.22
C GLY A 111 -8.28 8.25 -5.44
N VAL A 112 -9.21 7.66 -4.70
CA VAL A 112 -9.57 6.26 -4.89
C VAL A 112 -10.71 6.14 -5.87
N HIS A 113 -10.43 5.71 -7.11
CA HIS A 113 -11.43 5.21 -8.04
C HIS A 113 -12.19 4.04 -7.38
N ASN A 114 -13.36 4.30 -6.82
CA ASN A 114 -14.18 3.27 -6.17
C ASN A 114 -15.15 2.58 -7.13
N ARG A 115 -14.92 2.67 -8.45
CA ARG A 115 -15.76 2.00 -9.44
C ARG A 115 -15.21 0.60 -9.68
N ILE A 116 -15.91 -0.41 -9.19
CA ILE A 116 -15.61 -1.80 -9.53
C ILE A 116 -15.97 -2.01 -11.00
N HIS A 117 -14.95 -2.21 -11.83
CA HIS A 117 -15.09 -2.67 -13.20
C HIS A 117 -14.35 -3.99 -13.39
N TRP A 118 -14.64 -4.68 -14.49
CA TRP A 118 -14.07 -6.00 -14.79
C TRP A 118 -12.53 -6.01 -14.76
N GLY A 119 -11.89 -4.91 -15.17
CA GLY A 119 -10.44 -4.75 -15.10
C GLY A 119 -9.89 -4.85 -13.67
N VAL A 120 -10.52 -4.18 -12.69
CA VAL A 120 -10.12 -4.25 -11.27
C VAL A 120 -10.32 -5.66 -10.72
N ILE A 121 -11.47 -6.28 -11.03
CA ILE A 121 -11.76 -7.66 -10.59
C ILE A 121 -10.72 -8.63 -11.16
N LYS A 122 -10.47 -8.58 -12.48
CA LYS A 122 -9.48 -9.43 -13.16
C LYS A 122 -8.07 -9.20 -12.61
N TYR A 123 -7.69 -7.96 -12.33
CA TYR A 123 -6.41 -7.63 -11.72
C TYR A 123 -6.26 -8.28 -10.36
N VAL A 124 -7.24 -8.11 -9.47
CA VAL A 124 -7.23 -8.68 -8.11
C VAL A 124 -7.28 -10.21 -8.15
N ALA A 125 -8.11 -10.78 -9.02
CA ALA A 125 -8.22 -12.22 -9.23
C ALA A 125 -6.89 -12.86 -9.64
N THR A 126 -6.11 -12.16 -10.46
CA THR A 126 -4.82 -12.65 -10.98
C THR A 126 -3.60 -12.14 -10.19
N TYR A 127 -3.78 -11.25 -9.22
CA TYR A 127 -2.68 -10.60 -8.49
C TYR A 127 -1.70 -11.59 -7.86
N ARG A 128 -2.22 -12.60 -7.13
CA ARG A 128 -1.39 -13.62 -6.48
C ARG A 128 -0.53 -14.42 -7.46
N ARG A 129 -1.04 -14.65 -8.68
CA ARG A 129 -0.31 -15.40 -9.71
C ARG A 129 0.66 -14.53 -10.50
N LYS A 130 0.28 -13.29 -10.81
CA LYS A 130 1.02 -12.43 -11.75
C LYS A 130 1.88 -11.37 -11.08
N MET A 131 1.35 -10.69 -10.06
CA MET A 131 1.99 -9.52 -9.46
C MET A 131 2.75 -9.85 -8.18
N ARG A 132 2.22 -10.74 -7.33
CA ARG A 132 2.89 -11.15 -6.09
C ARG A 132 4.32 -11.66 -6.32
N PRO A 133 4.62 -12.53 -7.30
CA PRO A 133 6.00 -12.96 -7.53
C PRO A 133 6.92 -11.81 -7.93
N ARG A 134 6.42 -10.85 -8.73
CA ARG A 134 7.19 -9.66 -9.15
C ARG A 134 7.48 -8.73 -7.98
N VAL A 135 6.51 -8.53 -7.10
CA VAL A 135 6.67 -7.74 -5.87
C VAL A 135 7.68 -8.41 -4.94
N MET A 136 7.57 -9.72 -4.73
CA MET A 136 8.52 -10.48 -3.91
C MET A 136 9.94 -10.41 -4.47
N ALA A 137 10.11 -10.59 -5.78
CA ALA A 137 11.42 -10.47 -6.42
C ALA A 137 12.05 -9.08 -6.20
N LYS A 138 11.25 -8.01 -6.32
CA LYS A 138 11.74 -6.66 -6.03
C LYS A 138 12.10 -6.46 -4.55
N ILE A 139 11.30 -7.01 -3.63
CA ILE A 139 11.60 -6.95 -2.19
C ILE A 139 12.92 -7.66 -1.89
N GLU A 140 13.15 -8.82 -2.51
CA GLU A 140 14.40 -9.56 -2.38
C GLU A 140 15.60 -8.80 -2.98
N GLU A 141 15.42 -8.16 -4.13
CA GLU A 141 16.46 -7.41 -4.84
C GLU A 141 16.82 -6.08 -4.16
N PHE A 142 15.82 -5.27 -3.77
CA PHE A 142 16.01 -3.88 -3.32
C PHE A 142 15.73 -3.66 -1.84
N GLY A 143 15.09 -4.62 -1.15
CA GLY A 143 14.68 -4.51 0.24
C GLY A 143 15.55 -5.29 1.22
N SER A 144 16.78 -5.65 0.84
CA SER A 144 17.67 -6.51 1.64
C SER A 144 18.01 -5.97 3.03
N GLY A 145 17.92 -4.66 3.25
CA GLY A 145 18.10 -4.01 4.54
C GLY A 145 16.81 -3.78 5.35
N ALA A 146 15.65 -4.19 4.83
CA ALA A 146 14.35 -3.92 5.44
C ALA A 146 13.71 -5.18 6.04
N ASP A 147 13.02 -5.02 7.16
CA ASP A 147 12.21 -6.08 7.75
C ASP A 147 10.99 -6.37 6.86
N VAL A 148 10.83 -7.62 6.42
CA VAL A 148 9.72 -8.03 5.56
C VAL A 148 8.59 -8.64 6.40
N VAL A 149 7.43 -7.99 6.41
CA VAL A 149 6.23 -8.43 7.13
C VAL A 149 5.16 -8.90 6.13
N LEU A 150 4.79 -10.18 6.21
CA LEU A 150 3.70 -10.75 5.41
C LEU A 150 2.41 -10.84 6.22
N LEU A 151 1.36 -10.16 5.76
CA LEU A 151 0.05 -10.16 6.42
C LEU A 151 -1.00 -10.87 5.54
N ALA A 152 -1.32 -12.12 5.87
CA ALA A 152 -2.20 -12.96 5.07
C ALA A 152 -3.69 -12.79 5.39
N ASN A 153 -4.04 -12.21 6.55
CA ASN A 153 -5.44 -12.01 6.95
C ASN A 153 -5.59 -10.95 8.04
N ARG A 154 -6.83 -10.51 8.25
CA ARG A 154 -7.19 -9.46 9.24
C ARG A 154 -6.77 -9.80 10.67
N ARG A 155 -6.74 -11.08 11.06
CA ARG A 155 -6.32 -11.49 12.42
C ARG A 155 -4.82 -11.28 12.58
N GLN A 156 -4.02 -11.70 11.61
CA GLN A 156 -2.58 -11.45 11.59
C GLN A 156 -2.29 -9.95 11.57
N THR A 157 -2.99 -9.18 10.73
CA THR A 157 -2.86 -7.71 10.69
C THR A 157 -3.10 -7.07 12.04
N ARG A 158 -4.23 -7.39 12.71
CA ARG A 158 -4.53 -6.83 14.04
C ARG A 158 -3.51 -7.23 15.09
N ARG A 159 -3.07 -8.48 15.09
CA ARG A 159 -2.06 -8.97 16.03
C ARG A 159 -0.72 -8.25 15.83
N TRP A 160 -0.33 -8.05 14.57
CA TRP A 160 0.92 -7.36 14.23
C TRP A 160 0.85 -5.88 14.62
N LEU A 161 -0.23 -5.16 14.30
CA LEU A 161 -0.41 -3.76 14.70
C LEU A 161 -0.33 -3.57 16.23
N ARG A 162 -0.95 -4.48 17.00
CA ARG A 162 -0.85 -4.45 18.47
C ARG A 162 0.56 -4.68 18.97
N LYS A 163 1.32 -5.58 18.33
CA LYS A 163 2.72 -5.81 18.65
C LYS A 163 3.54 -4.54 18.41
N VAL A 164 3.38 -3.90 17.24
CA VAL A 164 4.07 -2.64 16.92
C VAL A 164 3.71 -1.55 17.92
N ALA A 165 2.43 -1.40 18.29
CA ALA A 165 2.00 -0.42 19.29
C ALA A 165 2.65 -0.64 20.67
N ALA A 166 2.77 -1.90 21.10
CA ALA A 166 3.42 -2.24 22.37
C ALA A 166 4.94 -1.98 22.35
N GLU A 167 5.59 -2.03 21.18
CA GLU A 167 7.01 -1.74 21.02
C GLU A 167 7.32 -0.23 20.96
N GLN A 168 6.31 0.62 20.80
CA GLN A 168 6.44 2.09 20.77
C GLN A 168 5.94 2.78 22.05
N SER A 169 5.38 2.01 23.00
CA SER A 169 4.93 2.50 24.31
C SER A 169 6.05 2.41 25.33
#